data_AF-A0A522ZZP1-F1
#
_entry.id   AF-A0A522ZZP1-F1
#
_cell.length_a   1.000
_cell.length_b   1.000
_cell.length_c   1.000
_cell.angle_alpha   90.00
_cell.angle_beta   90.00
_cell.angle_gamma   90.00
#
_symmetry.space_group_name_H-M   'P 1'
#
loop_
_entity.id
_entity.type
_entity.pdbx_description
1 polymer ?
#
loop_
_entity_poly.entity_id
_entity_poly.type
_entity_poly.pdbx_seq_one_letter_code
_entity_poly.pdbx_strand_id
1 'polypeptide(L)'
;MPRHRHAVSLQQAAQESPTLARLSELARESGQRLEAIQGLIPEALRAAVQPGPIDGQTWCLLVHGNAAAAKLRQLLPSLQSRLRSQGWEVNAIRLKVQIDRGS
;
A
#
# COMPACT_ATOMS: atom_id res chain seq x y z
N MET A 1 19.96 26.83 5.38
CA MET A 1 19.47 25.44 5.22
C MET A 1 18.42 25.14 6.28
N PRO A 2 17.16 24.95 5.89
CA PRO A 2 16.30 24.00 6.58
C PRO A 2 15.59 23.08 5.57
N ARG A 3 15.67 21.77 5.82
CA ARG A 3 15.05 20.73 4.99
C ARG A 3 13.59 20.59 5.45
N HIS A 4 12.76 21.55 5.06
CA HIS A 4 11.32 21.48 5.30
C HIS A 4 10.77 20.31 4.48
N ARG A 5 10.30 19.27 5.18
CA ARG A 5 9.42 18.26 4.59
C ARG A 5 8.13 18.98 4.24
N HIS A 6 8.06 19.52 3.03
CA HIS A 6 6.80 19.94 2.45
C HIS A 6 5.95 18.67 2.32
N ALA A 7 5.01 18.50 3.24
CA ALA A 7 3.81 17.71 3.00
C ALA A 7 3.06 18.45 1.88
N VAL A 8 3.54 18.30 0.65
CA VAL A 8 2.80 18.74 -0.52
C VAL A 8 1.57 17.86 -0.54
N SER A 9 0.44 18.44 -0.14
CA SER A 9 -0.86 17.79 -0.23
C SER A 9 -1.01 17.28 -1.67
N LEU A 10 -1.21 15.96 -1.81
CA LEU A 10 -1.28 15.24 -3.08
C LEU A 10 -2.17 15.93 -4.14
N GLN A 11 -3.16 16.71 -3.69
CA GLN A 11 -4.07 17.49 -4.53
C GLN A 11 -3.45 18.71 -5.22
N GLN A 12 -2.52 19.44 -4.59
CA GLN A 12 -1.91 20.64 -5.20
C GLN A 12 -0.89 20.27 -6.26
N ALA A 13 -0.15 19.20 -6.02
CA ALA A 13 0.80 18.67 -6.98
C ALA A 13 0.07 18.13 -8.25
N ALA A 14 -1.12 17.54 -8.11
CA ALA A 14 -1.94 17.04 -9.23
C ALA A 14 -2.30 18.06 -10.31
N GLN A 15 -2.35 19.36 -10.00
CA GLN A 15 -2.72 20.39 -10.98
C GLN A 15 -1.57 20.86 -11.87
N GLU A 16 -0.31 20.65 -11.47
CA GLU A 16 0.86 21.22 -12.17
C GLU A 16 1.66 20.20 -12.99
N SER A 17 1.35 18.91 -12.93
CA SER A 17 2.01 17.93 -13.82
C SER A 17 1.16 16.71 -14.16
N PRO A 18 1.15 16.24 -15.43
CA PRO A 18 0.49 14.99 -15.83
C PRO A 18 0.99 13.76 -15.04
N THR A 19 2.20 13.83 -14.50
CA THR A 19 2.77 12.84 -13.57
C THR A 19 1.97 12.70 -12.28
N LEU A 20 1.36 13.76 -11.78
CA LEU A 20 0.65 13.77 -10.51
C LEU A 20 -0.83 13.35 -10.64
N ALA A 21 -1.45 13.60 -11.79
CA ALA A 21 -2.70 12.94 -12.16
C ALA A 21 -2.52 11.41 -12.15
N ARG A 22 -1.44 10.92 -12.79
CA ARG A 22 -1.09 9.49 -12.79
C ARG A 22 -0.79 8.95 -11.39
N LEU A 23 -0.11 9.71 -10.53
CA LEU A 23 0.13 9.32 -9.13
C LEU A 23 -1.18 9.23 -8.33
N SER A 24 -2.14 10.12 -8.57
CA SER A 24 -3.45 10.10 -7.93
C SER A 24 -4.28 8.89 -8.37
N GLU A 25 -4.22 8.53 -9.66
CA GLU A 25 -4.81 7.29 -10.18
C GLU A 25 -4.19 6.06 -9.52
N LEU A 26 -2.86 6.00 -9.44
CA LEU A 26 -2.14 4.91 -8.78
C LEU A 26 -2.46 4.82 -7.28
N ALA A 27 -2.63 5.96 -6.60
CA ALA A 27 -3.02 5.99 -5.19
C ALA A 27 -4.44 5.44 -5.00
N ARG A 28 -5.38 5.83 -5.87
CA ARG A 28 -6.75 5.32 -5.84
C ARG A 28 -6.80 3.83 -6.16
N GLU A 29 -6.03 3.39 -7.16
CA GLU A 29 -5.89 1.98 -7.53
C GLU A 29 -5.33 1.14 -6.38
N SER A 30 -4.31 1.66 -5.68
CA SER A 30 -3.76 1.00 -4.50
C SER A 30 -4.78 0.85 -3.37
N GLY A 31 -5.64 1.87 -3.16
CA GLY A 31 -6.76 1.81 -2.24
C GLY A 31 -7.76 0.71 -2.60
N GLN A 32 -8.18 0.65 -3.87
CA GLN A 32 -9.11 -0.37 -4.36
C GLN A 32 -8.56 -1.78 -4.22
N ARG A 33 -7.27 -1.99 -4.52
CA ARG A 33 -6.60 -3.28 -4.32
C ARG A 33 -6.59 -3.68 -2.84
N LEU A 34 -6.42 -2.73 -1.92
CA LEU A 34 -6.47 -2.99 -0.48
C LEU A 34 -7.88 -3.37 -0.02
N GLU A 35 -8.90 -2.62 -0.44
CA GLU A 35 -10.30 -2.96 -0.13
C GLU A 35 -10.67 -4.35 -0.65
N ALA A 36 -10.24 -4.67 -1.89
CA ALA A 36 -10.40 -5.99 -2.49
C ALA A 36 -9.83 -7.11 -1.62
N ILE A 37 -8.68 -6.90 -0.97
CA ILE A 37 -8.06 -7.92 -0.11
C ILE A 37 -8.40 -7.79 1.37
N GLN A 38 -8.99 -6.68 1.82
CA GLN A 38 -9.32 -6.43 3.24
C GLN A 38 -10.19 -7.53 3.85
N GLY A 39 -11.08 -8.14 3.05
CA GLY A 39 -11.90 -9.27 3.50
C GLY A 39 -11.10 -10.53 3.86
N LEU A 40 -9.86 -10.68 3.36
CA LEU A 40 -8.95 -11.77 3.75
C LEU A 40 -8.08 -11.39 4.96
N ILE A 41 -7.99 -10.09 5.29
CA ILE A 41 -7.18 -9.59 6.39
C ILE A 41 -8.05 -9.59 7.66
N PRO A 42 -7.57 -10.20 8.76
CA PRO A 42 -8.26 -10.14 10.06
C PRO A 42 -8.47 -8.68 10.50
N GLU A 43 -9.63 -8.39 11.08
CA GLU A 43 -10.00 -7.02 11.48
C GLU A 43 -8.96 -6.34 12.37
N ALA A 44 -8.41 -7.07 13.34
CA ALA A 44 -7.35 -6.61 14.23
C ALA A 44 -6.07 -6.16 13.50
N LEU A 45 -5.83 -6.66 12.27
CA LEU A 45 -4.68 -6.30 11.46
C LEU A 45 -5.00 -5.22 10.43
N ARG A 46 -6.28 -4.94 10.12
CA ARG A 46 -6.65 -3.96 9.09
C ARG A 46 -6.10 -2.57 9.39
N ALA A 47 -6.14 -2.14 10.66
CA ALA A 47 -5.58 -0.85 11.07
C ALA A 47 -4.04 -0.78 10.97
N ALA A 48 -3.37 -1.93 11.05
CA ALA A 48 -1.92 -2.01 10.92
C ALA A 48 -1.45 -2.02 9.45
N VAL A 49 -2.34 -2.25 8.48
CA VAL A 49 -1.99 -2.39 7.06
C VAL A 49 -2.45 -1.17 6.28
N GLN A 50 -1.54 -0.56 5.53
CA GLN A 50 -1.81 0.58 4.69
C GLN A 50 -1.41 0.31 3.23
N PRO A 51 -2.16 0.89 2.28
CA PRO A 51 -1.86 0.75 0.86
C PRO A 51 -0.57 1.52 0.57
N GLY A 52 0.40 0.86 -0.05
CA GLY A 52 1.65 1.50 -0.47
C GLY A 52 1.67 1.79 -1.97
N PRO A 53 2.79 2.33 -2.48
CA PRO A 53 2.92 2.63 -3.90
C PRO A 53 2.88 1.36 -4.75
N ILE A 54 2.31 1.49 -5.96
CA ILE A 54 2.36 0.47 -7.00
C ILE A 54 3.50 0.83 -7.95
N ASP A 55 4.41 -0.11 -8.16
CA ASP A 55 5.55 0.00 -9.08
C ASP A 55 5.40 -1.06 -10.17
N GLY A 56 4.73 -0.69 -11.26
CA GLY A 56 4.35 -1.62 -12.33
C GLY A 56 3.52 -2.79 -11.79
N GLN A 57 4.10 -4.00 -11.86
CA GLN A 57 3.47 -5.24 -11.39
C GLN A 57 3.80 -5.58 -9.92
N THR A 58 4.58 -4.73 -9.24
CA THR A 58 4.90 -4.88 -7.83
C THR A 58 4.04 -3.96 -7.00
N TRP A 59 3.37 -4.50 -5.99
CA TRP A 59 2.61 -3.71 -5.04
C TRP A 59 3.28 -3.69 -3.67
N CYS A 60 3.49 -2.50 -3.11
CA CYS A 60 4.06 -2.35 -1.78
C CYS A 60 2.93 -2.16 -0.76
N LEU A 61 3.00 -2.84 0.38
CA LEU A 61 2.12 -2.63 1.52
C LEU A 61 2.95 -2.17 2.71
N LEU A 62 2.47 -1.14 3.38
CA LEU A 62 3.04 -0.66 4.62
C LEU A 62 2.36 -1.39 5.77
N VAL A 63 3.13 -1.98 6.68
CA VAL A 63 2.60 -2.76 7.80
C VAL A 63 3.21 -2.28 9.10
N HIS A 64 2.38 -1.91 10.06
CA HIS A 64 2.80 -1.48 11.40
C HIS A 64 3.01 -2.72 12.28
N GLY A 65 4.23 -2.89 12.78
CA GLY A 65 4.59 -3.98 13.69
C GLY A 65 4.97 -5.30 13.02
N ASN A 66 5.89 -6.02 13.67
CA ASN A 66 6.46 -7.28 13.15
C ASN A 66 5.45 -8.43 13.15
N ALA A 67 4.60 -8.54 14.17
CA ALA A 67 3.60 -9.61 14.28
C ALA A 67 2.56 -9.54 13.15
N ALA A 68 2.03 -8.33 12.90
CA ALA A 68 1.13 -8.08 11.78
C ALA A 68 1.78 -8.42 10.44
N ALA A 69 3.03 -8.00 10.23
CA ALA A 69 3.77 -8.29 9.01
C ALA A 69 4.05 -9.79 8.83
N ALA A 70 4.37 -10.54 9.89
CA ALA A 70 4.56 -11.98 9.83
C ALA A 70 3.26 -12.70 9.43
N LYS A 71 2.12 -12.30 10.01
CA LYS A 71 0.82 -12.86 9.64
C LYS A 71 0.46 -12.51 8.19
N LEU A 72 0.71 -11.28 7.76
CA LEU A 72 0.48 -10.88 6.36
C LEU A 72 1.38 -11.66 5.40
N ARG A 73 2.65 -11.91 5.74
CA ARG A 73 3.56 -12.76 4.94
C ARG A 73 2.97 -14.15 4.69
N GLN A 74 2.35 -14.75 5.71
CA GLN A 74 1.67 -16.04 5.56
C GLN A 74 0.45 -15.96 4.64
N LEU A 75 -0.23 -14.81 4.61
CA LEU A 75 -1.42 -14.59 3.76
C LEU A 75 -1.06 -14.08 2.36
N LEU A 76 0.16 -13.58 2.10
CA LEU A 76 0.60 -13.08 0.80
C LEU A 76 0.23 -13.95 -0.41
N PRO A 77 0.43 -15.28 -0.41
CA PRO A 77 0.02 -16.10 -1.55
C PRO A 77 -1.50 -16.03 -1.80
N SER A 78 -2.30 -16.06 -0.74
CA SER A 78 -3.77 -15.93 -0.83
C SER A 78 -4.20 -14.54 -1.28
N LEU A 79 -3.54 -13.48 -0.81
CA LEU A 79 -3.81 -12.10 -1.22
C LEU A 79 -3.49 -11.91 -2.71
N GLN A 80 -2.34 -12.41 -3.18
CA GLN A 80 -1.96 -12.37 -4.60
C GLN A 80 -2.94 -13.15 -5.47
N SER A 81 -3.35 -14.34 -5.04
CA SER A 81 -4.34 -15.14 -5.76
C SER A 81 -5.68 -14.42 -5.87
N ARG A 82 -6.15 -13.76 -4.79
CA ARG A 82 -7.39 -12.97 -4.81
C ARG A 82 -7.30 -11.79 -5.77
N LEU A 83 -6.20 -11.04 -5.73
CA LEU A 83 -5.97 -9.91 -6.64
C LEU A 83 -6.00 -10.35 -8.10
N ARG A 84 -5.26 -11.42 -8.43
CA ARG A 84 -5.25 -12.01 -9.77
C ARG A 84 -6.63 -12.49 -10.21
N SER A 85 -7.39 -13.11 -9.30
CA SER A 85 -8.76 -13.57 -9.56
C SER A 85 -9.74 -12.42 -9.80
N GLN A 86 -9.44 -11.23 -9.29
CA GLN A 86 -10.21 -10.00 -9.55
C GLN A 86 -9.71 -9.23 -10.78
N GLY A 87 -8.74 -9.76 -11.53
CA GLY A 87 -8.20 -9.14 -12.74
C GLY A 87 -7.06 -8.16 -12.49
N TRP A 88 -6.54 -8.04 -11.25
CA TRP A 88 -5.38 -7.22 -10.96
C TRP A 88 -4.08 -7.99 -11.22
N GLU A 89 -3.24 -7.48 -12.12
CA GLU A 89 -1.92 -8.05 -12.40
C GLU A 89 -0.91 -7.65 -11.32
N VAL A 90 -0.79 -8.50 -10.29
CA VAL A 90 0.20 -8.37 -9.21
C VAL A 90 1.14 -9.57 -9.25
N ASN A 91 2.39 -9.34 -9.66
CA ASN A 91 3.44 -10.36 -9.70
C ASN A 91 4.21 -10.47 -8.39
N ALA A 92 4.32 -9.38 -7.64
CA ALA A 92 5.02 -9.38 -6.36
C ALA A 92 4.34 -8.42 -5.37
N ILE A 93 4.19 -8.87 -4.12
CA ILE A 93 3.79 -7.99 -3.01
C ILE A 93 4.98 -7.80 -2.08
N ARG A 94 5.46 -6.57 -1.95
CA ARG A 94 6.49 -6.20 -0.96
C ARG A 94 5.82 -5.71 0.30
N LEU A 95 6.29 -6.17 1.45
CA LEU A 95 5.85 -5.68 2.75
C LEU A 95 6.94 -4.81 3.36
N LYS A 96 6.63 -3.55 3.61
CA LYS A 96 7.51 -2.63 4.33
C LYS A 96 7.01 -2.51 5.76
N VAL A 97 7.75 -3.13 6.69
CA VAL A 97 7.40 -3.11 8.11
C VAL A 97 7.85 -1.79 8.71
N GLN A 98 6.90 -1.01 9.19
CA GLN A 98 7.14 0.14 10.04
C GLN A 98 7.17 -0.38 11.48
N ILE A 99 8.39 -0.57 11.95
CA ILE A 99 8.64 -0.81 13.36
C ILE A 99 8.68 0.59 13.97
N ASP A 100 7.59 0.98 14.62
CA ASP A 100 7.65 2.10 15.56
C ASP A 100 8.72 1.71 16.58
N ARG A 101 9.89 2.36 16.50
CA ARG A 101 10.87 2.26 17.56
C ARG A 101 10.31 3.11 18.70
N GLY A 102 9.42 2.49 19.47
CA GLY A 102 8.87 3.08 20.68
C GLY A 102 10.00 3.61 21.54
N SER A 103 9.83 4.88 21.92
CA SER A 103 10.69 5.68 22.79
C SER A 103 10.86 5.11 24.19
#